data_AF-A0AAJ2DRP8-F1
#
_entry.id   AF-A0AAJ2DRP8-F1
#
_cell.length_a   1.000
_cell.length_b   1.000
_cell.length_c   1.000
_cell.angle_alpha   90.00
_cell.angle_beta   90.00
_cell.angle_gamma   90.00
#
_symmetry.space_group_name_H-M   'P 1'
#
loop_
_entity.id
_entity.type
_entity.pdbx_description
1 polymer ?
#
loop_
_entity_poly.entity_id
_entity_poly.type
_entity_poly.pdbx_seq_one_letter_code
_entity_poly.pdbx_strand_id
1 'polypeptide(L)'
;MKYLSEALQQALRNNQGTVDKLMDTINKMADALRPAARQALTPIDRSCKRIDLYASGEKFAELGAEQKRAFADADMVVADHSTVYSGLISEFDMATGACKVTLDGELARISAQVTDPIFNRPNNPYVEAMAATRTLRFVAKAEQNADGEPMKLYISDTAESVPRRADIAITPQSD
;
A
#
# COMPACT_ATOMS: atom_id res chain seq x y z
N MET A 1 19.04 -53.43 -12.47
CA MET A 1 19.18 -52.46 -11.36
C MET A 1 19.20 -51.00 -11.82
N LYS A 2 19.94 -50.59 -12.87
CA LYS A 2 19.94 -49.19 -13.37
C LYS A 2 18.59 -48.68 -13.93
N TYR A 3 17.89 -49.52 -14.69
CA TYR A 3 16.59 -49.15 -15.26
C TYR A 3 15.48 -48.95 -14.21
N LEU A 4 15.59 -49.60 -13.04
CA LEU A 4 14.62 -49.44 -11.95
C LEU A 4 14.86 -48.12 -11.18
N SER A 5 16.12 -47.73 -10.99
CA SER A 5 16.47 -46.43 -10.39
C SER A 5 16.12 -45.26 -11.30
N GLU A 6 16.29 -45.40 -12.62
CA GLU A 6 15.87 -44.38 -13.59
C GLU A 6 14.35 -44.24 -13.66
N ALA A 7 13.60 -45.35 -13.64
CA ALA A 7 12.14 -45.32 -13.59
C ALA A 7 11.62 -44.65 -12.30
N LEU A 8 12.27 -44.90 -11.16
CA LEU A 8 11.96 -44.23 -9.89
C LEU A 8 12.31 -42.74 -9.90
N GLN A 9 13.46 -42.35 -10.46
CA GLN A 9 13.84 -40.93 -10.60
C GLN A 9 12.89 -40.19 -11.55
N GLN A 10 12.45 -40.82 -12.63
CA GLN A 10 11.49 -40.25 -13.56
C GLN A 10 10.10 -40.09 -12.91
N ALA A 11 9.66 -41.08 -12.12
CA ALA A 11 8.40 -40.99 -11.37
C ALA A 11 8.44 -39.90 -10.28
N LEU A 12 9.57 -39.76 -9.56
CA LEU A 12 9.77 -38.71 -8.57
C LEU A 12 9.76 -37.31 -9.20
N ARG A 13 10.41 -37.13 -10.36
CA ARG A 13 10.38 -35.86 -11.11
C ARG A 13 8.97 -35.51 -11.62
N ASN A 14 8.21 -36.50 -12.10
CA ASN A 14 6.82 -36.28 -12.51
C ASN A 14 5.90 -35.91 -11.34
N ASN A 15 6.14 -36.49 -10.16
CA ASN A 15 5.37 -36.17 -8.96
C ASN A 15 5.70 -34.78 -8.42
N GLN A 16 6.97 -34.35 -8.44
CA GLN A 16 7.35 -32.99 -8.02
C GLN A 16 6.62 -31.92 -8.84
N GLY A 17 6.67 -32.01 -10.18
CA GLY A 17 5.96 -31.04 -11.03
C GLY A 17 4.43 -31.09 -10.91
N THR A 18 3.86 -32.21 -10.45
CA THR A 18 2.42 -32.34 -10.18
C THR A 18 2.07 -31.73 -8.83
N VAL A 19 2.90 -31.94 -7.81
CA VAL A 19 2.75 -31.32 -6.48
C VAL A 19 2.88 -29.80 -6.58
N ASP A 20 3.83 -29.29 -7.36
CA ASP A 20 4.01 -27.85 -7.58
C ASP A 20 2.76 -27.23 -8.21
N LYS A 21 2.19 -27.87 -9.25
CA LYS A 21 0.94 -27.41 -9.88
C LYS A 21 -0.25 -27.48 -8.94
N LEU A 22 -0.32 -28.48 -8.06
CA LEU A 22 -1.37 -28.58 -7.05
C LEU A 22 -1.24 -27.44 -6.02
N MET A 23 -0.02 -27.14 -5.58
CA MET A 23 0.26 -26.01 -4.68
C MET A 23 -0.08 -24.66 -5.34
N ASP A 24 0.29 -24.46 -6.60
CA ASP A 24 -0.11 -23.27 -7.38
C ASP A 24 -1.62 -23.16 -7.52
N THR A 25 -2.32 -24.28 -7.70
CA THR A 25 -3.78 -24.29 -7.79
C THR A 25 -4.43 -23.95 -6.45
N ILE A 26 -3.90 -24.50 -5.33
CA ILE A 26 -4.34 -24.16 -3.98
C ILE A 26 -4.15 -22.65 -3.72
N ASN A 27 -2.99 -22.10 -4.08
CA ASN A 27 -2.71 -20.67 -3.93
C ASN A 27 -3.71 -19.82 -4.74
N LYS A 28 -3.97 -20.17 -6.00
CA LYS A 28 -4.97 -19.48 -6.83
C LYS A 28 -6.39 -19.59 -6.28
N MET A 29 -6.76 -20.74 -5.72
CA MET A 29 -8.06 -20.92 -5.07
C MET A 29 -8.16 -20.10 -3.79
N ALA A 30 -7.10 -20.05 -2.99
CA ALA A 30 -7.04 -19.20 -1.80
C ALA A 30 -7.18 -17.72 -2.18
N ASP A 31 -6.46 -17.25 -3.20
CA ASP A 31 -6.57 -15.89 -3.74
C ASP A 31 -8.00 -15.59 -4.20
N ALA A 32 -8.64 -16.51 -4.94
CA ALA A 32 -10.01 -16.36 -5.43
C ALA A 32 -11.07 -16.32 -4.31
N LEU A 33 -10.82 -16.95 -3.16
CA LEU A 33 -11.73 -16.99 -2.02
C LEU A 33 -11.57 -15.79 -1.07
N ARG A 34 -10.47 -15.03 -1.15
CA ARG A 34 -10.22 -13.87 -0.29
C ARG A 34 -11.32 -12.79 -0.35
N PRO A 35 -11.85 -12.38 -1.52
CA PRO A 35 -12.90 -11.37 -1.58
C PRO A 35 -14.18 -11.79 -0.83
N ALA A 36 -14.56 -13.06 -0.97
CA ALA A 36 -15.71 -13.63 -0.26
C ALA A 36 -15.48 -13.67 1.25
N ALA A 37 -14.26 -14.02 1.70
CA ALA A 37 -13.89 -13.98 3.11
C ALA A 37 -13.96 -12.55 3.70
N ARG A 38 -13.52 -11.53 2.95
CA ARG A 38 -13.63 -10.12 3.37
C ARG A 38 -15.08 -9.66 3.51
N GLN A 39 -15.94 -10.02 2.57
CA GLN A 39 -17.38 -9.71 2.66
C GLN A 39 -18.01 -10.34 3.91
N ALA A 40 -17.65 -11.58 4.22
CA ALA A 40 -18.13 -12.26 5.43
C ALA A 40 -17.64 -11.59 6.74
N LEU A 41 -16.44 -10.98 6.73
CA LEU A 41 -15.84 -10.31 7.89
C LEU A 41 -16.16 -8.80 7.98
N THR A 42 -16.83 -8.23 6.99
CA THR A 42 -17.24 -6.80 6.96
C THR A 42 -18.05 -6.35 8.19
N PRO A 43 -18.93 -7.18 8.79
CA PRO A 43 -19.66 -6.80 10.00
C PRO A 43 -18.78 -6.63 11.25
N ILE A 44 -17.59 -7.22 11.26
CA ILE A 44 -16.64 -7.10 12.38
C ILE A 44 -16.13 -5.66 12.45
N ASP A 45 -16.15 -5.05 13.63
CA ASP A 45 -15.90 -3.64 13.94
C ASP A 45 -16.97 -2.63 13.48
N ARG A 46 -17.94 -3.04 12.64
CA ARG A 46 -19.08 -2.18 12.26
C ARG A 46 -20.31 -2.43 13.12
N SER A 47 -20.69 -3.69 13.27
CA SER A 47 -21.88 -4.12 14.03
C SER A 47 -21.60 -5.21 15.05
N CYS A 48 -20.54 -5.99 14.86
CA CYS A 48 -20.16 -7.09 15.76
C CYS A 48 -18.67 -7.00 16.14
N LYS A 49 -18.30 -7.44 17.34
CA LYS A 49 -16.88 -7.55 17.75
C LYS A 49 -16.23 -8.86 17.28
N ARG A 50 -17.03 -9.93 17.12
CA ARG A 50 -16.57 -11.25 16.70
C ARG A 50 -17.69 -12.03 16.00
N ILE A 51 -17.29 -13.01 15.19
CA ILE A 51 -18.16 -14.00 14.57
C ILE A 51 -17.69 -15.37 15.08
N ASP A 52 -18.58 -16.08 15.78
CA ASP A 52 -18.34 -17.43 16.26
C ASP A 52 -19.11 -18.41 15.36
N LEU A 53 -18.40 -19.36 14.75
CA LEU A 53 -18.99 -20.42 13.93
C LEU A 53 -19.13 -21.68 14.79
N TYR A 54 -20.33 -22.24 14.82
CA TYR A 54 -20.63 -23.48 15.54
C TYR A 54 -21.03 -24.57 14.55
N ALA A 55 -20.43 -25.75 14.69
CA ALA A 55 -20.81 -26.94 13.93
C ALA A 55 -21.18 -28.04 14.94
N SER A 56 -22.38 -28.60 14.80
CA SER A 56 -22.88 -29.69 15.66
C SER A 56 -22.78 -29.43 17.17
N GLY A 57 -22.96 -28.16 17.59
CA GLY A 57 -22.92 -27.75 19.00
C GLY A 57 -21.53 -27.42 19.54
N GLU A 58 -20.46 -27.68 18.78
CA GLU A 58 -19.10 -27.30 19.13
C GLU A 58 -18.65 -26.05 18.38
N LYS A 59 -17.81 -25.24 19.03
CA LYS A 59 -17.23 -24.04 18.43
C LYS A 59 -16.20 -24.45 17.39
N PHE A 60 -16.51 -24.22 16.13
CA PHE A 60 -15.66 -24.57 14.99
C PHE A 60 -14.59 -23.51 14.74
N ALA A 61 -14.95 -22.22 14.81
CA ALA A 61 -14.00 -21.13 14.58
C ALA A 61 -14.42 -19.83 15.27
N GLU A 62 -13.44 -19.03 15.68
CA GLU A 62 -13.61 -17.66 16.14
C GLU A 62 -12.93 -16.71 15.15
N LEU A 63 -13.70 -15.77 14.62
CA LEU A 63 -13.23 -14.74 13.70
C LEU A 63 -13.40 -13.38 14.39
N GLY A 64 -12.29 -12.68 14.61
CA GLY A 64 -12.22 -11.36 15.24
C GLY A 64 -11.48 -10.32 14.40
N ALA A 65 -11.15 -9.19 15.03
CA ALA A 65 -10.52 -8.06 14.38
C ALA A 65 -9.10 -8.36 13.85
N GLU A 66 -8.37 -9.29 14.49
CA GLU A 66 -7.04 -9.70 14.04
C GLU A 66 -7.09 -10.46 12.71
N GLN A 67 -8.02 -11.40 12.57
CA GLN A 67 -8.20 -12.15 11.32
C GLN A 67 -8.63 -11.20 10.19
N LYS A 68 -9.51 -10.23 10.48
CA LYS A 68 -9.91 -9.21 9.50
C LYS A 68 -8.72 -8.38 8.99
N ARG A 69 -7.79 -7.99 9.85
CA ARG A 69 -6.56 -7.26 9.44
C ARG A 69 -5.67 -8.14 8.57
N ALA A 70 -5.48 -9.40 8.94
CA ALA A 70 -4.67 -10.34 8.14
C ALA A 70 -5.21 -10.50 6.70
N PHE A 71 -6.53 -10.48 6.51
CA PHE A 71 -7.14 -10.50 5.18
C PHE A 71 -7.10 -9.14 4.44
N ALA A 72 -6.86 -8.04 5.13
CA ALA A 72 -6.77 -6.70 4.53
C ALA A 72 -5.34 -6.36 4.10
N ASP A 73 -4.35 -6.69 4.93
CA ASP A 73 -2.93 -6.37 4.68
C ASP A 73 -2.33 -7.21 3.53
N ALA A 74 -2.91 -8.37 3.21
CA ALA A 74 -2.40 -9.30 2.20
C ALA A 74 -2.65 -8.85 0.73
N ASP A 75 -3.57 -7.92 0.49
CA ASP A 75 -3.92 -7.41 -0.86
C ASP A 75 -3.31 -6.03 -1.15
N MET A 76 -2.39 -5.54 -0.30
CA MET A 76 -1.74 -4.26 -0.54
C MET A 76 -0.81 -4.38 -1.76
N VAL A 77 -1.27 -3.86 -2.89
CA VAL A 77 -0.45 -3.75 -4.10
C VAL A 77 0.15 -2.36 -4.10
N VAL A 78 1.46 -2.29 -3.86
CA VAL A 78 2.23 -1.08 -4.11
C VAL A 78 2.25 -0.87 -5.62
N ALA A 79 1.69 0.24 -6.09
CA ALA A 79 1.74 0.58 -7.50
C ALA A 79 3.20 0.61 -7.98
N ASP A 80 3.50 -0.15 -9.03
CA ASP A 80 4.88 -0.31 -9.48
C ASP A 80 5.44 1.01 -10.07
N HIS A 81 4.54 1.85 -10.60
CA HIS A 81 4.85 3.17 -11.12
C HIS A 81 4.84 4.26 -10.05
N SER A 82 5.92 5.03 -9.99
CA SER A 82 5.97 6.27 -9.21
C SER A 82 5.22 7.39 -9.94
N THR A 83 4.35 8.10 -9.25
CA THR A 83 3.57 9.23 -9.79
C THR A 83 3.93 10.52 -9.05
N VAL A 84 3.86 11.65 -9.76
CA VAL A 84 4.09 12.97 -9.15
C VAL A 84 2.80 13.46 -8.52
N TYR A 85 2.83 13.69 -7.22
CA TYR A 85 1.75 14.27 -6.45
C TYR A 85 2.11 15.68 -5.99
N SER A 86 1.09 16.51 -5.77
CA SER A 86 1.21 17.83 -5.16
C SER A 86 0.35 17.83 -3.91
N GLY A 87 0.93 18.15 -2.76
CA GLY A 87 0.20 18.10 -1.50
C GLY A 87 0.87 18.87 -0.38
N LEU A 88 0.10 19.10 0.68
CA LEU A 88 0.54 19.76 1.91
C LEU A 88 0.83 18.72 2.98
N ILE A 89 2.04 18.77 3.55
CA ILE A 89 2.42 17.94 4.71
C ILE A 89 1.88 18.61 5.97
N SER A 90 1.08 17.89 6.74
CA SER A 90 0.44 18.39 7.97
C SER A 90 1.11 17.88 9.24
N GLU A 91 1.67 16.68 9.19
CA GLU A 91 2.37 16.02 10.30
C GLU A 91 3.59 15.30 9.72
N PHE A 92 4.73 15.36 10.39
CA PHE A 92 5.96 14.69 9.98
C PHE A 92 6.75 14.17 11.19
N ASP A 93 7.05 12.87 11.19
CA ASP A 93 7.91 12.22 12.18
C ASP A 93 9.32 12.03 11.60
N MET A 94 10.31 12.72 12.20
CA MET A 94 11.70 12.65 11.78
C MET A 94 12.40 11.33 12.09
N ALA A 95 11.90 10.55 13.06
CA ALA A 95 12.50 9.27 13.42
C ALA A 95 12.10 8.15 12.45
N THR A 96 10.86 8.16 11.99
CA THR A 96 10.29 7.07 11.16
C THR A 96 10.03 7.46 9.70
N GLY A 97 10.05 8.77 9.38
CA GLY A 97 9.65 9.30 8.09
C GLY A 97 8.13 9.26 7.86
N ALA A 98 7.34 8.86 8.86
CA ALA A 98 5.88 8.82 8.76
C ALA A 98 5.31 10.24 8.72
N CYS A 99 4.37 10.48 7.81
CA CYS A 99 3.77 11.79 7.64
C CYS A 99 2.31 11.70 7.19
N LYS A 100 1.58 12.81 7.30
CA LYS A 100 0.23 12.94 6.75
C LYS A 100 0.19 14.03 5.71
N VAL A 101 -0.29 13.68 4.52
CA VAL A 101 -0.35 14.58 3.37
C VAL A 101 -1.80 14.80 2.98
N THR A 102 -2.13 16.05 2.67
CA THR A 102 -3.39 16.42 2.01
C THR A 102 -3.06 16.72 0.56
N LEU A 103 -3.62 15.96 -0.38
CA LEU A 103 -3.37 16.18 -1.81
C LEU A 103 -4.14 17.42 -2.30
N ASP A 104 -3.61 18.07 -3.34
CA ASP A 104 -4.21 19.26 -3.95
C ASP A 104 -5.58 18.92 -4.54
N GLY A 105 -6.65 19.55 -4.05
CA GLY A 105 -8.04 19.28 -4.42
C GLY A 105 -8.77 18.26 -3.53
N GLU A 106 -8.10 17.63 -2.56
CA GLU A 106 -8.71 16.75 -1.58
C GLU A 106 -8.73 17.36 -0.17
N LEU A 107 -9.78 17.05 0.60
CA LEU A 107 -9.88 17.42 2.02
C LEU A 107 -9.38 16.29 2.95
N ALA A 108 -9.22 15.09 2.41
CA ALA A 108 -8.82 13.91 3.16
C ALA A 108 -7.31 13.93 3.44
N ARG A 109 -6.95 13.60 4.68
CA ARG A 109 -5.55 13.38 5.06
C ARG A 109 -5.19 11.93 4.76
N ILE A 110 -4.22 11.72 3.90
CA ILE A 110 -3.70 10.40 3.54
C ILE A 110 -2.42 10.13 4.33
N SER A 111 -2.27 8.90 4.82
CA SER A 111 -1.04 8.47 5.47
C SER A 111 0.08 8.33 4.43
N ALA A 112 1.26 8.84 4.75
CA ALA A 112 2.41 8.77 3.86
C ALA A 112 3.68 8.43 4.64
N GLN A 113 4.70 7.94 3.95
CA GLN A 113 6.00 7.64 4.52
C GLN A 113 7.09 8.09 3.54
N VAL A 114 7.96 8.97 4.01
CA VAL A 114 9.14 9.38 3.25
C VAL A 114 10.21 8.32 3.40
N THR A 115 10.61 7.73 2.27
CA THR A 115 11.70 6.75 2.18
C THR A 115 13.01 7.36 1.69
N ASP A 116 12.97 8.65 1.33
CA ASP A 116 14.11 9.45 0.88
C ASP A 116 15.15 9.68 2.00
N PRO A 117 16.43 9.28 1.85
CA PRO A 117 17.47 9.52 2.85
C PRO A 117 17.65 10.97 3.29
N ILE A 118 17.18 11.94 2.51
CA ILE A 118 17.25 13.38 2.82
C ILE A 118 16.40 13.72 4.06
N PHE A 119 15.37 12.93 4.41
CA PHE A 119 14.50 13.28 5.54
C PHE A 119 15.22 13.32 6.90
N ASN A 120 16.30 12.54 7.05
CA ASN A 120 17.10 12.47 8.27
C ASN A 120 18.27 13.47 8.30
N ARG A 121 18.34 14.39 7.32
CA ARG A 121 19.36 15.44 7.30
C ARG A 121 18.86 16.71 7.98
N PRO A 122 19.76 17.51 8.58
CA PRO A 122 19.44 18.88 8.95
C PRO A 122 18.95 19.65 7.72
N ASN A 123 17.98 20.55 7.92
CA ASN A 123 17.36 21.34 6.84
C ASN A 123 16.60 20.49 5.82
N ASN A 124 15.75 19.57 6.31
CA ASN A 124 14.99 18.68 5.43
C ASN A 124 13.86 19.46 4.71
N PRO A 125 13.69 19.26 3.38
CA PRO A 125 12.73 20.02 2.58
C PRO A 125 11.26 19.71 2.94
N TYR A 126 11.00 18.55 3.53
CA TYR A 126 9.66 18.10 3.93
C TYR A 126 9.14 18.85 5.18
N VAL A 127 10.01 19.05 6.17
CA VAL A 127 9.78 19.77 7.43
C VAL A 127 9.80 21.27 7.18
N GLU A 128 10.67 21.76 6.30
CA GLU A 128 10.59 23.15 5.83
C GLU A 128 9.26 23.45 5.14
N ALA A 129 8.82 22.58 4.24
CA ALA A 129 7.53 22.73 3.57
C ALA A 129 6.36 22.65 4.56
N MET A 130 6.43 21.74 5.55
CA MET A 130 5.44 21.65 6.62
C MET A 130 5.40 22.93 7.48
N ALA A 131 6.56 23.42 7.93
CA ALA A 131 6.67 24.64 8.74
C ALA A 131 6.17 25.88 8.00
N ALA A 132 6.44 25.96 6.69
CA ALA A 132 5.95 27.02 5.81
C ALA A 132 4.50 26.83 5.36
N THR A 133 3.84 25.71 5.72
CA THR A 133 2.52 25.31 5.18
C THR A 133 2.47 25.42 3.65
N ARG A 134 3.56 25.00 3.00
CA ARG A 134 3.75 25.09 1.55
C ARG A 134 3.41 23.78 0.88
N THR A 135 2.67 23.87 -0.23
CA THR A 135 2.42 22.72 -1.11
C THR A 135 3.74 22.25 -1.73
N LEU A 136 4.05 20.97 -1.55
CA LEU A 136 5.25 20.34 -2.07
C LEU A 136 4.88 19.36 -3.17
N ARG A 137 5.64 19.37 -4.26
CA ARG A 137 5.56 18.35 -5.30
C ARG A 137 6.53 17.24 -4.96
N PHE A 138 6.04 16.01 -4.96
CA PHE A 138 6.84 14.85 -4.60
C PHE A 138 6.50 13.67 -5.48
N VAL A 139 7.48 12.80 -5.67
CA VAL A 139 7.34 11.54 -6.36
C VAL A 139 6.97 10.49 -5.31
N ALA A 140 5.83 9.85 -5.47
CA ALA A 140 5.41 8.77 -4.58
C ALA A 140 4.86 7.56 -5.31
N LYS A 141 5.03 6.39 -4.69
CA LYS A 141 4.28 5.19 -5.03
C LYS A 141 3.06 5.10 -4.12
N ALA A 142 1.88 4.91 -4.71
CA ALA A 142 0.66 4.73 -3.95
C ALA A 142 0.46 3.24 -3.66
N GLU A 143 0.29 2.92 -2.39
CA GLU A 143 -0.26 1.67 -1.92
C GLU A 143 -1.78 1.80 -2.01
N GLN A 144 -2.35 1.11 -2.98
CA GLN A 144 -3.78 1.16 -3.25
C GLN A 144 -4.44 -0.04 -2.58
N ASN A 145 -5.63 0.18 -2.02
CA ASN A 145 -6.50 -0.93 -1.66
C ASN A 145 -7.11 -1.55 -2.93
N ALA A 146 -7.74 -2.73 -2.79
CA ALA A 146 -8.42 -3.40 -3.90
C ALA A 146 -9.54 -2.56 -4.57
N ASP A 147 -9.99 -1.47 -3.92
CA ASP A 147 -11.00 -0.54 -4.40
C ASP A 147 -10.39 0.66 -5.17
N GLY A 148 -9.06 0.72 -5.29
CA GLY A 148 -8.32 1.74 -6.04
C GLY A 148 -8.08 3.06 -5.30
N GLU A 149 -8.45 3.15 -4.01
CA GLU A 149 -8.21 4.32 -3.17
C GLU A 149 -6.79 4.27 -2.56
N PRO A 150 -6.04 5.38 -2.59
CA PRO A 150 -4.70 5.44 -2.00
C PRO A 150 -4.78 5.38 -0.47
N MET A 151 -4.39 4.25 0.14
CA MET A 151 -4.34 4.12 1.60
C MET A 151 -3.03 4.64 2.18
N LYS A 152 -1.91 4.46 1.47
CA LYS A 152 -0.60 4.93 1.90
C LYS A 152 0.27 5.39 0.74
N LEU A 153 0.98 6.51 0.90
CA LEU A 153 1.92 7.02 -0.10
C LEU A 153 3.37 6.83 0.36
N TYR A 154 4.21 6.22 -0.46
CA TYR A 154 5.66 6.14 -0.22
C TYR A 154 6.38 7.20 -1.03
N ILE A 155 6.84 8.25 -0.36
CA ILE A 155 7.50 9.39 -0.98
C ILE A 155 8.99 9.09 -1.12
N SER A 156 9.45 8.97 -2.37
CA SER A 156 10.84 8.61 -2.68
C SER A 156 11.73 9.81 -2.99
N ASP A 157 11.15 10.91 -3.47
CA ASP A 157 11.91 12.08 -3.88
C ASP A 157 11.04 13.35 -3.87
N THR A 158 11.65 14.50 -3.61
CA THR A 158 11.03 15.81 -3.84
C THR A 158 11.22 16.22 -5.29
N ALA A 159 10.14 16.34 -6.05
CA ALA A 159 10.20 16.94 -7.38
C ALA A 159 10.38 18.45 -7.17
N GLU A 160 11.63 18.91 -7.21
CA GLU A 160 12.01 20.30 -6.97
C GLU A 160 11.08 21.28 -7.71
N SER A 161 10.56 22.25 -6.96
CA SER A 161 9.67 23.26 -7.49
C SER A 161 10.42 24.14 -8.49
N VAL A 162 10.15 23.98 -9.78
CA VAL A 162 10.48 25.03 -10.76
C VAL A 162 9.70 26.28 -10.34
N PRO A 163 10.35 27.41 -10.01
CA PRO A 163 9.63 28.64 -9.79
C PRO A 163 9.01 29.06 -11.13
N ARG A 164 7.69 29.24 -11.18
CA ARG A 164 7.06 29.96 -12.29
C ARG A 164 7.63 31.37 -12.31
N ARG A 165 8.58 31.62 -13.22
CA ARG A 165 8.83 32.95 -13.76
C ARG A 165 7.51 33.44 -14.38
N ALA A 166 6.88 34.44 -13.75
CA ALA A 166 5.83 35.23 -14.36
C ALA A 166 5.76 36.64 -13.76
N ASP A 167 6.90 37.32 -13.62
CA ASP A 167 6.92 38.78 -13.58
C ASP A 167 7.09 39.27 -15.02
N ILE A 168 5.98 39.28 -15.77
CA ILE A 168 5.89 40.12 -16.96
C ILE A 168 5.70 41.54 -16.43
N ALA A 169 6.80 42.29 -16.41
CA ALA A 169 6.76 43.74 -16.23
C ALA A 169 5.95 44.33 -17.40
N ILE A 170 4.67 44.63 -17.15
CA ILE A 170 3.89 45.49 -18.02
C ILE A 170 4.30 46.92 -17.65
N THR A 171 5.23 47.47 -18.42
CA THR A 171 5.53 48.91 -18.41
C THR A 171 4.28 49.67 -18.84
N PRO A 172 3.79 50.67 -18.10
CA PRO A 172 2.72 51.53 -18.59
C PRO A 172 3.31 52.48 -19.63
N GLN A 173 2.83 52.39 -20.89
CA GLN A 173 2.97 53.49 -21.82
C GLN A 173 2.14 54.66 -21.30
N SER A 174 2.84 55.77 -21.02
CA SER A 174 2.27 57.10 -20.80
C SER A 174 2.94 58.04 -21.80
N ASP A 175 2.08 58.78 -22.49
CA ASP A 175 2.28 59.93 -23.41
C ASP A 175 3.12 59.76 -24.69
#